data_AF-A0A535NFZ8-F1
#
_entry.id   AF-A0A535NFZ8-F1
#
_cell.length_a   1.000
_cell.length_b   1.000
_cell.length_c   1.000
_cell.angle_alpha   90.00
_cell.angle_beta   90.00
_cell.angle_gamma   90.00
#
_symmetry.space_group_name_H-M   'P 1'
#
loop_
_entity.id
_entity.type
_entity.pdbx_description
1 polymer ?
#
loop_
_entity_poly.entity_id
_entity_poly.type
_entity_poly.pdbx_seq_one_letter_code
_entity_poly.pdbx_strand_id
1 'polypeptide(L)'
;IDLRKHAGVHPRVGAADVVPIVPIGATTIDACREVAHEVGRRIWTDLHIPVFFYGHGEEWTLADIRAGRAQPDLGGPDLHPAAGAVCVGARPPLVAFNVLLPDTTVAEARRVARSLRESAGGLRGVQALVFELPGGRIQLSMNLFRVDESPPDSVIEELRHRGVHLGDQQVVGLCPAVAANDAASGRILEARVGAAVAREGGRGAGQAGGDELAALGQRLAKEAESLAALGSSQEELLAGAERCAALPPVLQAAGQLDGELQSMAHLAARGLRDALSEATRLRYRARMAALDRRLG
;
A
#
# COMPACT_ATOMS: atom_id res chain seq x y z
N ILE A 1 -11.55 -2.83 -20.89
CA ILE A 1 -11.58 -4.23 -20.39
C ILE A 1 -13.01 -4.73 -20.59
N ASP A 2 -13.21 -5.92 -21.17
CA ASP A 2 -14.54 -6.55 -21.34
C ASP A 2 -14.54 -7.87 -20.56
N LEU A 3 -15.30 -7.92 -19.47
CA LEU A 3 -15.32 -9.08 -18.56
C LEU A 3 -15.81 -10.36 -19.22
N ARG A 4 -16.63 -10.25 -20.29
CA ARG A 4 -17.13 -11.40 -21.05
C ARG A 4 -16.01 -12.17 -21.75
N LYS A 5 -14.86 -11.52 -21.95
CA LYS A 5 -13.67 -12.09 -22.61
C LYS A 5 -12.48 -12.21 -21.67
N HIS A 6 -12.58 -11.72 -20.44
CA HIS A 6 -11.49 -11.70 -19.48
C HIS A 6 -11.44 -12.99 -18.65
N ALA A 7 -10.29 -13.65 -18.61
CA ALA A 7 -10.00 -14.77 -17.73
C ALA A 7 -8.86 -14.42 -16.76
N GLY A 8 -8.93 -14.90 -15.52
CA GLY A 8 -7.91 -14.68 -14.50
C GLY A 8 -8.10 -15.58 -13.30
N VAL A 9 -7.01 -15.84 -12.57
CA VAL A 9 -6.98 -16.74 -11.41
C VAL A 9 -7.59 -16.13 -10.15
N HIS A 10 -7.72 -14.80 -10.10
CA HIS A 10 -8.30 -14.09 -8.96
C HIS A 10 -9.81 -13.87 -9.17
N PRO A 11 -10.65 -14.13 -8.13
CA PRO A 11 -12.06 -13.73 -8.14
C PRO A 11 -12.21 -12.22 -8.37
N ARG A 12 -13.18 -11.83 -9.21
CA ARG A 12 -13.54 -10.44 -9.47
C ARG A 12 -15.02 -10.31 -9.79
N VAL A 13 -15.58 -9.16 -9.44
CA VAL A 13 -16.93 -8.67 -9.73
C VAL A 13 -16.89 -7.67 -10.90
N GLY A 14 -15.82 -6.88 -10.99
CA GLY A 14 -15.71 -5.75 -11.91
C GLY A 14 -14.46 -5.72 -12.77
N ALA A 15 -14.52 -4.95 -13.86
CA ALA A 15 -13.34 -4.54 -14.64
C ALA A 15 -12.40 -3.67 -13.79
N ALA A 16 -12.97 -2.78 -12.96
CA ALA A 16 -12.34 -2.23 -11.78
C ALA A 16 -13.02 -2.90 -10.58
N ASP A 17 -12.41 -3.96 -10.05
CA ASP A 17 -13.05 -4.81 -9.03
C ASP A 17 -13.24 -4.08 -7.70
N VAL A 18 -12.17 -3.42 -7.22
CA VAL A 18 -12.15 -2.77 -5.91
C VAL A 18 -11.46 -1.42 -6.01
N VAL A 19 -12.11 -0.38 -5.46
CA VAL A 19 -11.57 0.97 -5.28
C VAL A 19 -11.54 1.29 -3.79
N PRO A 20 -10.44 0.97 -3.08
CA PRO A 20 -10.29 1.28 -1.67
C PRO A 20 -9.89 2.74 -1.45
N ILE A 21 -10.52 3.41 -0.50
CA ILE A 21 -10.08 4.68 0.07
C ILE A 21 -9.47 4.38 1.43
N VAL A 22 -8.19 4.70 1.60
CA VAL A 22 -7.40 4.29 2.78
C VAL A 22 -6.91 5.54 3.49
N PRO A 23 -7.10 5.65 4.82
CA PRO A 23 -6.60 6.78 5.58
C PRO A 23 -5.07 6.74 5.62
N ILE A 24 -4.44 7.91 5.44
CA ILE A 24 -3.01 8.11 5.61
C ILE A 24 -2.79 9.34 6.49
N GLY A 25 -1.79 9.28 7.36
CA GLY A 25 -1.48 10.35 8.32
C GLY A 25 -2.63 10.54 9.32
N ALA A 26 -3.06 11.79 9.50
CA ALA A 26 -4.12 12.15 10.45
C ALA A 26 -5.55 11.98 9.89
N THR A 27 -5.69 11.51 8.64
CA THR A 27 -7.01 11.35 8.00
C THR A 27 -7.82 10.28 8.72
N THR A 28 -9.08 10.57 9.06
CA THR A 28 -9.97 9.59 9.71
C THR A 28 -10.56 8.62 8.70
N ILE A 29 -10.87 7.41 9.15
CA ILE A 29 -11.52 6.41 8.30
C ILE A 29 -12.95 6.82 7.90
N ASP A 30 -13.63 7.61 8.73
CA ASP A 30 -14.95 8.17 8.41
C ASP A 30 -14.86 9.16 7.24
N ALA A 31 -13.84 10.03 7.20
CA ALA A 31 -13.62 10.91 6.06
C ALA A 31 -13.33 10.10 4.78
N CYS A 32 -12.56 9.01 4.88
CA CYS A 32 -12.36 8.10 3.75
C CYS A 32 -13.67 7.44 3.28
N ARG A 33 -14.59 7.15 4.20
CA ARG A 33 -15.91 6.59 3.87
C ARG A 33 -16.76 7.59 3.11
N GLU A 34 -16.78 8.85 3.54
CA GLU A 34 -17.48 9.93 2.82
C GLU A 34 -16.96 10.07 1.38
N VAL A 35 -15.63 10.07 1.20
CA VAL A 35 -14.99 10.08 -0.12
C VAL A 35 -15.36 8.83 -0.93
N ALA A 36 -15.37 7.65 -0.32
CA ALA A 36 -15.77 6.41 -1.00
C ALA A 36 -17.21 6.51 -1.53
N HIS A 37 -18.14 7.07 -0.74
CA HIS A 37 -19.52 7.31 -1.14
C HIS A 37 -19.63 8.34 -2.27
N GLU A 38 -18.85 9.42 -2.23
CA GLU A 38 -18.79 10.40 -3.31
C GLU A 38 -18.28 9.79 -4.61
N VAL A 39 -17.18 9.04 -4.55
CA VAL A 39 -16.61 8.32 -5.70
C VAL A 39 -17.63 7.33 -6.26
N GLY A 40 -18.31 6.55 -5.42
CA GLY A 40 -19.34 5.62 -5.85
C GLY A 40 -20.51 6.31 -6.57
N ARG A 41 -21.03 7.40 -6.01
CA ARG A 41 -22.10 8.19 -6.65
C ARG A 41 -21.69 8.73 -8.03
N ARG A 42 -20.44 9.19 -8.17
CA ARG A 42 -19.90 9.64 -9.46
C ARG A 42 -19.71 8.50 -10.46
N ILE A 43 -19.20 7.34 -10.02
CA ILE A 43 -19.07 6.17 -10.90
C ILE A 43 -20.42 5.75 -11.47
N TRP A 44 -21.46 5.70 -10.63
CA TRP A 44 -22.79 5.39 -11.10
C TRP A 44 -23.32 6.46 -12.07
N THR A 45 -23.21 7.74 -11.70
CA THR A 45 -23.77 8.84 -12.50
C THR A 45 -23.09 9.01 -13.85
N ASP A 46 -21.77 8.94 -13.87
CA ASP A 46 -20.97 9.24 -15.06
C ASP A 46 -20.82 8.01 -15.97
N LEU A 47 -20.73 6.81 -15.39
CA LEU A 47 -20.39 5.57 -16.11
C LEU A 47 -21.53 4.53 -16.13
N HIS A 48 -22.58 4.70 -15.33
CA HIS A 48 -23.67 3.74 -15.17
C HIS A 48 -23.18 2.32 -14.81
N ILE A 49 -22.09 2.25 -14.04
CA ILE A 49 -21.56 1.00 -13.49
C ILE A 49 -22.13 0.83 -12.08
N PRO A 50 -22.81 -0.30 -11.78
CA PRO A 50 -23.33 -0.56 -10.44
C PRO A 50 -22.23 -0.57 -9.38
N VAL A 51 -22.58 -0.09 -8.19
CA VAL A 51 -21.63 0.11 -7.09
C VAL A 51 -22.07 -0.67 -5.87
N PHE A 52 -21.12 -1.38 -5.26
CA PHE A 52 -21.22 -1.89 -3.91
C PHE A 52 -20.36 -1.04 -2.99
N PHE A 53 -20.93 -0.58 -1.88
CA PHE A 53 -20.15 -0.02 -0.78
C PHE A 53 -19.67 -1.15 0.14
N TYR A 54 -18.40 -1.12 0.52
CA TYR A 54 -17.82 -2.12 1.42
C TYR A 54 -16.86 -1.50 2.45
N GLY A 55 -16.56 -2.25 3.50
CA GLY A 55 -15.57 -1.86 4.50
C GLY A 55 -16.19 -1.12 5.67
N HIS A 56 -15.51 -0.07 6.15
CA HIS A 56 -15.88 0.65 7.36
C HIS A 56 -17.28 1.26 7.27
N GLY A 57 -18.17 0.83 8.17
CA GLY A 57 -19.54 1.32 8.25
C GLY A 57 -20.52 0.72 7.25
N GLU A 58 -20.11 -0.26 6.44
CA GLU A 58 -20.95 -0.89 5.42
C GLU A 58 -21.42 -2.29 5.85
N GLU A 59 -22.60 -2.71 5.38
CA GLU A 59 -23.24 -3.97 5.78
C GLU A 59 -22.48 -5.21 5.25
N TRP A 60 -22.08 -5.16 3.99
CA TRP A 60 -21.55 -6.31 3.28
C TRP A 60 -20.03 -6.30 3.21
N THR A 61 -19.42 -7.45 3.50
CA THR A 61 -17.99 -7.62 3.27
C THR A 61 -17.71 -7.85 1.79
N LEU A 62 -16.47 -7.58 1.36
CA LEU A 62 -16.04 -7.91 -0.01
C LEU A 62 -16.18 -9.41 -0.32
N ALA A 63 -16.08 -10.28 0.70
CA ALA A 63 -16.29 -11.71 0.54
C ALA A 63 -17.78 -12.05 0.32
N ASP A 64 -18.71 -11.35 0.97
CA ASP A 64 -20.15 -11.51 0.76
C ASP A 64 -20.58 -11.05 -0.62
N ILE A 65 -20.07 -9.89 -1.06
CA ILE A 65 -20.32 -9.36 -2.40
C ILE A 65 -19.82 -10.33 -3.47
N ARG A 66 -18.57 -10.81 -3.35
CA ARG A 66 -17.99 -11.79 -4.28
C ARG A 66 -18.68 -13.16 -4.24
N ALA A 67 -19.37 -13.49 -3.15
CA ALA A 67 -20.18 -14.70 -3.03
C ALA A 67 -21.60 -14.54 -3.56
N GLY A 68 -21.98 -13.35 -4.07
CA GLY A 68 -23.32 -13.06 -4.58
C GLY A 68 -24.39 -12.96 -3.48
N ARG A 69 -23.99 -12.65 -2.24
CA ARG A 69 -24.91 -12.50 -1.10
C ARG A 69 -25.48 -11.09 -0.93
N ALA A 70 -24.96 -10.12 -1.67
CA ALA A 70 -25.34 -8.72 -1.62
C ALA A 70 -25.95 -8.25 -2.95
N GLN A 71 -26.72 -7.17 -2.91
CA GLN A 71 -27.17 -6.43 -4.10
C GLN A 71 -26.42 -5.09 -4.20
N PRO A 72 -26.21 -4.54 -5.42
CA PRO A 72 -25.55 -3.24 -5.55
C PRO A 72 -26.33 -2.14 -4.83
N ASP A 73 -25.62 -1.32 -4.06
CA ASP A 73 -26.18 -0.15 -3.36
C ASP A 73 -26.65 0.93 -4.35
N LEU A 74 -25.95 1.04 -5.50
CA LEU A 74 -26.30 1.94 -6.59
C LEU A 74 -26.37 1.17 -7.92
N GLY A 75 -27.41 1.45 -8.71
CA GLY A 75 -27.52 0.94 -10.08
C GLY A 75 -27.91 -0.54 -10.23
N GLY A 76 -28.33 -1.21 -9.15
CA GLY A 76 -28.78 -2.60 -9.17
C GLY A 76 -30.22 -2.81 -9.67
N PRO A 77 -30.71 -4.07 -9.71
CA PRO A 77 -30.04 -5.28 -9.22
C PRO A 77 -29.06 -5.92 -10.23
N ASP A 78 -29.14 -5.54 -11.50
CA ASP A 78 -28.32 -6.13 -12.56
C ASP A 78 -26.90 -5.54 -12.59
N LEU A 79 -25.93 -6.36 -13.02
CA LEU A 79 -24.55 -5.90 -13.25
C LEU A 79 -24.39 -5.32 -14.66
N HIS A 80 -23.43 -4.42 -14.83
CA HIS A 80 -23.12 -3.90 -16.17
C HIS A 80 -22.59 -5.04 -17.07
N PRO A 81 -23.13 -5.27 -18.30
CA PRO A 81 -22.82 -6.44 -19.12
C PRO A 81 -21.32 -6.67 -19.43
N ALA A 82 -20.58 -5.59 -19.71
CA ALA A 82 -19.15 -5.66 -20.01
C ALA A 82 -18.22 -5.34 -18.82
N ALA A 83 -18.66 -4.49 -17.89
CA ALA A 83 -17.83 -3.95 -16.81
C ALA A 83 -18.08 -4.61 -15.44
N GLY A 84 -19.20 -5.33 -15.28
CA GLY A 84 -19.61 -5.90 -14.00
C GLY A 84 -20.10 -4.82 -13.03
N ALA A 85 -19.58 -4.83 -11.81
CA ALA A 85 -19.79 -3.78 -10.80
C ALA A 85 -18.50 -3.46 -10.08
N VAL A 86 -18.44 -2.31 -9.42
CA VAL A 86 -17.29 -1.88 -8.64
C VAL A 86 -17.58 -1.95 -7.15
N CYS A 87 -16.62 -2.44 -6.36
CA CYS A 87 -16.68 -2.36 -4.90
C CYS A 87 -15.87 -1.13 -4.43
N VAL A 88 -16.54 -0.09 -3.92
CA VAL A 88 -15.89 1.14 -3.44
C VAL A 88 -16.01 1.19 -1.93
N GLY A 89 -14.95 1.54 -1.21
CA GLY A 89 -15.02 1.40 0.24
C GLY A 89 -13.86 1.98 1.01
N ALA A 90 -14.13 2.35 2.26
CA ALA A 90 -13.11 2.79 3.18
C ALA A 90 -12.58 1.63 4.03
N ARG A 91 -11.27 1.52 4.18
CA ARG A 91 -10.66 0.48 5.02
C ARG A 91 -9.31 0.93 5.58
N PRO A 92 -8.85 0.32 6.69
CA PRO A 92 -7.46 0.48 7.14
C PRO A 92 -6.46 0.05 6.05
N PRO A 93 -5.20 0.48 6.16
CA PRO A 93 -4.11 -0.03 5.33
C PRO A 93 -4.02 -1.56 5.37
N LEU A 94 -3.55 -2.14 4.27
CA LEU A 94 -3.29 -3.57 4.16
C LEU A 94 -1.97 -3.76 3.42
N VAL A 95 -1.22 -4.77 3.84
CA VAL A 95 -0.04 -5.24 3.13
C VAL A 95 -0.37 -6.57 2.48
N ALA A 96 -0.24 -6.62 1.15
CA ALA A 96 -0.30 -7.86 0.40
C ALA A 96 1.09 -8.48 0.38
N PHE A 97 1.25 -9.63 1.03
CA PHE A 97 2.53 -10.31 1.22
C PHE A 97 2.43 -11.75 0.74
N ASN A 98 3.29 -12.12 -0.21
CA ASN A 98 3.30 -13.43 -0.82
C ASN A 98 4.61 -14.15 -0.48
N VAL A 99 4.52 -15.47 -0.31
CA VAL A 99 5.68 -16.35 -0.09
C VAL A 99 5.57 -17.55 -1.02
N LEU A 100 6.64 -17.87 -1.75
CA LEU A 100 6.73 -19.13 -2.48
C LEU A 100 6.99 -20.28 -1.51
N LEU A 101 6.30 -21.39 -1.74
CA LEU A 101 6.41 -22.61 -0.93
C LEU A 101 7.06 -23.72 -1.78
N PRO A 102 8.39 -23.78 -1.86
CA PRO A 102 9.09 -24.87 -2.55
C PRO A 102 8.74 -26.23 -1.93
N ASP A 103 8.81 -27.28 -2.75
CA ASP A 103 8.62 -28.69 -2.33
C ASP A 103 7.35 -28.96 -1.51
N THR A 104 6.32 -28.12 -1.72
CA THR A 104 5.06 -28.18 -0.98
C THR A 104 3.95 -28.59 -1.95
N THR A 105 3.05 -29.47 -1.52
CA THR A 105 1.85 -29.82 -2.29
C THR A 105 0.73 -28.79 -2.07
N VAL A 106 -0.21 -28.68 -3.02
CA VAL A 106 -1.39 -27.79 -2.88
C VAL A 106 -2.19 -28.12 -1.61
N ALA A 107 -2.26 -29.40 -1.24
CA ALA A 107 -2.94 -29.85 -0.03
C ALA A 107 -2.24 -29.34 1.25
N GLU A 108 -0.90 -29.42 1.30
CA GLU A 108 -0.10 -28.89 2.41
C GLU A 108 -0.19 -27.38 2.52
N ALA A 109 0.00 -26.67 1.40
CA ALA A 109 -0.13 -25.22 1.37
C ALA A 109 -1.51 -24.76 1.84
N ARG A 110 -2.59 -25.47 1.47
CA ARG A 110 -3.94 -25.17 1.95
C ARG A 110 -4.11 -25.44 3.45
N ARG A 111 -3.42 -26.44 4.02
CA ARG A 111 -3.40 -26.66 5.48
C ARG A 111 -2.71 -25.49 6.19
N VAL A 112 -1.54 -25.07 5.70
CA VAL A 112 -0.79 -23.91 6.22
C VAL A 112 -1.63 -22.63 6.14
N ALA A 113 -2.22 -22.34 4.97
CA ALA A 113 -3.04 -21.14 4.79
C ALA A 113 -4.26 -21.10 5.73
N ARG A 114 -4.87 -22.24 6.05
CA ARG A 114 -5.98 -22.29 7.02
C ARG A 114 -5.50 -22.05 8.43
N SER A 115 -4.35 -22.63 8.81
CA SER A 115 -3.83 -22.55 10.17
C SER A 115 -3.26 -21.19 10.52
N LEU A 116 -2.92 -20.36 9.53
CA LEU A 116 -2.49 -18.97 9.74
C LEU A 116 -3.64 -18.01 10.07
N ARG A 117 -4.89 -18.39 9.78
CA ARG A 117 -6.04 -17.50 9.99
C ARG A 117 -6.37 -17.39 11.48
N GLU A 118 -6.73 -16.19 11.92
CA GLU A 118 -7.14 -15.91 13.30
C GLU A 118 -8.27 -16.85 13.77
N SER A 119 -9.23 -17.17 12.89
CA SER A 119 -10.33 -18.10 13.19
C SER A 119 -9.88 -19.53 13.54
N ALA A 120 -8.64 -19.89 13.22
CA ALA A 120 -8.03 -21.18 13.51
C ALA A 120 -6.95 -21.09 14.61
N GLY A 121 -6.93 -19.99 15.37
CA GLY A 121 -5.89 -19.72 16.38
C GLY A 121 -4.55 -19.29 15.80
N GLY A 122 -4.54 -18.84 14.53
CA GLY A 122 -3.35 -18.28 13.88
C GLY A 122 -3.14 -16.80 14.21
N LEU A 123 -2.47 -16.10 13.29
CA LEU A 123 -2.12 -14.69 13.44
C LEU A 123 -3.34 -13.78 13.23
N ARG A 124 -3.39 -12.67 13.98
CA ARG A 124 -4.49 -11.72 13.91
C ARG A 124 -4.46 -10.92 12.62
N GLY A 125 -5.64 -10.70 12.03
CA GLY A 125 -5.72 -9.92 10.80
C GLY A 125 -4.97 -10.52 9.61
N VAL A 126 -4.71 -11.83 9.59
CA VAL A 126 -4.13 -12.54 8.45
C VAL A 126 -5.19 -13.28 7.66
N GLN A 127 -5.33 -12.94 6.39
CA GLN A 127 -6.04 -13.76 5.42
C GLN A 127 -5.03 -14.40 4.48
N ALA A 128 -5.18 -15.70 4.22
CA ALA A 128 -4.27 -16.46 3.36
C ALA A 128 -5.03 -17.29 2.33
N LEU A 129 -4.54 -17.25 1.10
CA LEU A 129 -4.99 -18.03 -0.06
C LEU A 129 -3.79 -18.74 -0.70
N VAL A 130 -4.08 -19.82 -1.42
CA VAL A 130 -3.06 -20.62 -2.11
C VAL A 130 -3.32 -20.56 -3.60
N PHE A 131 -2.27 -20.24 -4.34
CA PHE A 131 -2.29 -20.21 -5.80
C PHE A 131 -1.23 -21.14 -6.36
N GLU A 132 -1.60 -21.87 -7.40
CA GLU A 132 -0.67 -22.60 -8.23
C GLU A 132 -0.27 -21.69 -9.40
N LEU A 133 1.02 -21.40 -9.49
CA LEU A 133 1.61 -20.55 -10.53
C LEU A 133 2.15 -21.40 -11.69
N PRO A 134 2.39 -20.80 -12.86
CA PRO A 134 3.06 -21.49 -13.96
C PRO A 134 4.37 -22.14 -13.52
N GLY A 135 4.59 -23.36 -14.01
CA GLY A 135 5.74 -24.21 -13.63
C GLY A 135 5.53 -25.02 -12.35
N GLY A 136 4.28 -25.19 -11.89
CA GLY A 136 3.95 -26.01 -10.71
C GLY A 136 4.38 -25.39 -9.37
N ARG A 137 4.74 -24.10 -9.37
CA ARG A 137 5.16 -23.40 -8.16
C ARG A 137 3.95 -23.03 -7.32
N ILE A 138 4.06 -23.22 -6.01
CA ILE A 138 3.00 -22.86 -5.08
C ILE A 138 3.31 -21.53 -4.42
N GLN A 139 2.32 -20.63 -4.42
CA GLN A 139 2.38 -19.36 -3.73
C GLN A 139 1.33 -19.32 -2.62
N LEU A 140 1.79 -18.99 -1.41
CA LEU A 140 0.95 -18.54 -0.33
C LEU A 140 0.78 -17.03 -0.46
N SER A 141 -0.43 -16.59 -0.80
CA SER A 141 -0.75 -15.17 -0.92
C SER A 141 -1.53 -14.70 0.29
N MET A 142 -1.04 -13.64 0.93
CA MET A 142 -1.59 -13.17 2.20
C MET A 142 -1.92 -11.69 2.15
N ASN A 143 -3.01 -11.35 2.84
CA ASN A 143 -3.42 -10.00 3.12
C ASN A 143 -3.30 -9.79 4.64
N LEU A 144 -2.46 -8.82 5.02
CA LEU A 144 -2.20 -8.44 6.41
C LEU A 144 -2.95 -7.14 6.71
N PHE A 145 -4.00 -7.22 7.53
CA PHE A 145 -4.87 -6.10 7.87
C PHE A 145 -4.47 -5.37 9.15
N ARG A 146 -3.60 -5.99 9.97
CA ARG A 146 -3.14 -5.48 11.26
C ARG A 146 -1.63 -5.60 11.35
N VAL A 147 -0.94 -4.81 10.55
CA VAL A 147 0.53 -4.90 10.40
C VAL A 147 1.30 -4.44 11.63
N ASP A 148 0.62 -3.76 12.54
CA ASP A 148 1.08 -3.43 13.89
C ASP A 148 1.10 -4.65 14.82
N GLU A 149 0.16 -5.60 14.66
CA GLU A 149 0.09 -6.84 15.43
C GLU A 149 0.78 -8.02 14.72
N SER A 150 0.74 -8.05 13.39
CA SER A 150 1.22 -9.16 12.55
C SER A 150 1.89 -8.65 11.28
N PRO A 151 3.08 -8.01 11.40
CA PRO A 151 3.87 -7.58 10.25
C PRO A 151 4.41 -8.78 9.45
N PRO A 152 4.93 -8.56 8.23
CA PRO A 152 5.53 -9.61 7.41
C PRO A 152 6.52 -10.52 8.15
N ASP A 153 7.37 -9.96 9.01
CA ASP A 153 8.37 -10.74 9.76
C ASP A 153 7.75 -11.71 10.76
N SER A 154 6.65 -11.34 11.44
CA SER A 154 5.92 -12.25 12.32
C SER A 154 5.28 -13.40 11.55
N VAL A 155 4.80 -13.14 10.33
CA VAL A 155 4.26 -14.19 9.45
C VAL A 155 5.36 -15.15 9.00
N ILE A 156 6.53 -14.62 8.65
CA ILE A 156 7.71 -15.42 8.29
C ILE A 156 8.15 -16.30 9.47
N GLU A 157 8.22 -15.74 10.68
CA GLU A 157 8.59 -16.46 11.89
C GLU A 157 7.58 -17.58 12.20
N GLU A 158 6.28 -17.28 12.13
CA GLU A 158 5.21 -18.26 12.35
C GLU A 158 5.27 -19.41 11.32
N LEU A 159 5.53 -19.11 10.05
CA LEU A 159 5.71 -20.11 9.01
C LEU A 159 6.93 -21.01 9.30
N ARG A 160 8.05 -20.43 9.74
CA ARG A 160 9.24 -21.19 10.15
C ARG A 160 8.97 -22.06 11.37
N HIS A 161 8.26 -21.54 12.36
CA HIS A 161 7.86 -22.29 13.56
C HIS A 161 7.03 -23.53 13.20
N ARG A 162 6.21 -23.43 12.14
CA ARG A 162 5.42 -24.54 11.59
C ARG A 162 6.21 -25.49 10.67
N GLY A 163 7.52 -25.30 10.53
CA GLY A 163 8.38 -26.13 9.71
C GLY A 163 8.20 -25.92 8.20
N VAL A 164 7.64 -24.78 7.77
CA VAL A 164 7.45 -24.48 6.35
C VAL A 164 8.77 -24.00 5.73
N HIS A 165 9.19 -24.63 4.63
CA HIS A 165 10.30 -24.15 3.83
C HIS A 165 9.87 -22.92 3.01
N LEU A 166 10.57 -21.80 3.18
CA LEU A 166 10.21 -20.53 2.55
C LEU A 166 11.14 -20.26 1.36
N GLY A 167 10.53 -20.02 0.20
CA GLY A 167 11.21 -19.46 -0.96
C GLY A 167 11.10 -17.93 -0.98
N ASP A 168 11.08 -17.37 -2.19
CA ASP A 168 11.02 -15.93 -2.39
C ASP A 168 9.81 -15.29 -1.70
N GLN A 169 10.07 -14.12 -1.12
CA GLN A 169 9.10 -13.30 -0.40
C GLN A 169 8.86 -12.03 -1.20
N GLN A 170 7.60 -11.59 -1.25
CA GLN A 170 7.24 -10.45 -2.06
C GLN A 170 6.13 -9.63 -1.42
N VAL A 171 6.36 -8.32 -1.30
CA VAL A 171 5.27 -7.35 -1.14
C VAL A 171 4.66 -7.03 -2.51
N VAL A 172 3.33 -7.16 -2.62
CA VAL A 172 2.56 -6.70 -3.77
C VAL A 172 2.04 -5.30 -3.50
N GLY A 173 2.38 -4.35 -4.36
CA GLY A 173 2.06 -2.93 -4.15
C GLY A 173 3.08 -2.27 -3.24
N LEU A 174 2.59 -1.57 -2.21
CA LEU A 174 3.38 -0.79 -1.26
C LEU A 174 3.24 -1.34 0.17
N CYS A 175 4.27 -1.14 0.99
CA CYS A 175 4.29 -1.48 2.41
C CYS A 175 4.55 -0.22 3.25
N PRO A 176 3.78 0.07 4.31
CA PRO A 176 4.15 1.10 5.27
C PRO A 176 5.54 0.86 5.86
N ALA A 177 6.33 1.91 6.06
CA ALA A 177 7.71 1.83 6.54
C ALA A 177 7.80 1.07 7.88
N VAL A 178 6.81 1.26 8.75
CA VAL A 178 6.72 0.60 10.07
C VAL A 178 6.62 -0.93 9.99
N ALA A 179 6.20 -1.47 8.85
CA ALA A 179 6.06 -2.90 8.60
C ALA A 179 7.00 -3.40 7.48
N ALA A 180 7.93 -2.54 7.03
CA ALA A 180 8.81 -2.86 5.92
C ALA A 180 9.94 -3.79 6.37
N ASN A 181 10.07 -4.91 5.66
CA ASN A 181 11.23 -5.79 5.70
C ASN A 181 11.90 -5.81 4.31
N ASP A 182 12.87 -6.71 4.12
CA ASP A 182 13.64 -6.76 2.87
C ASP A 182 12.76 -6.98 1.62
N ALA A 183 11.65 -7.73 1.75
CA ALA A 183 10.70 -7.96 0.66
C ALA A 183 9.92 -6.68 0.25
N ALA A 184 9.98 -5.63 1.07
CA ALA A 184 9.41 -4.31 0.82
C ALA A 184 10.40 -3.31 0.22
N SER A 185 11.67 -3.67 0.01
CA SER A 185 12.67 -2.78 -0.59
C SER A 185 12.19 -2.23 -1.94
N GLY A 186 12.30 -0.91 -2.14
CA GLY A 186 11.76 -0.19 -3.29
C GLY A 186 10.22 -0.08 -3.34
N ARG A 187 9.53 -0.55 -2.29
CA ARG A 187 8.06 -0.55 -2.17
C ARG A 187 7.57 0.11 -0.88
N ILE A 188 8.44 0.84 -0.17
CA ILE A 188 8.08 1.54 1.06
C ILE A 188 7.17 2.72 0.72
N LEU A 189 5.94 2.73 1.28
CA LEU A 189 4.89 3.70 0.96
C LEU A 189 5.39 5.14 1.11
N GLU A 190 5.97 5.46 2.26
CA GLU A 190 6.45 6.78 2.61
C GLU A 190 7.58 7.24 1.70
N ALA A 191 8.52 6.34 1.38
CA ALA A 191 9.59 6.62 0.43
C ALA A 191 9.03 6.91 -0.98
N ARG A 192 7.97 6.19 -1.39
CA ARG A 192 7.27 6.42 -2.66
C ARG A 192 6.49 7.74 -2.68
N VAL A 193 5.93 8.15 -1.55
CA VAL A 193 5.31 9.48 -1.38
C VAL A 193 6.38 10.57 -1.49
N GLY A 194 7.50 10.45 -0.79
CA GLY A 194 8.64 11.38 -0.91
C GLY A 194 9.17 11.46 -2.34
N ALA A 195 9.27 10.32 -3.03
CA ALA A 195 9.64 10.27 -4.44
C ALA A 195 8.62 10.97 -5.34
N ALA A 196 7.32 10.90 -5.04
CA ALA A 196 6.29 11.63 -5.77
C ALA A 196 6.45 13.14 -5.59
N VAL A 197 6.71 13.60 -4.37
CA VAL A 197 6.98 15.02 -4.08
C VAL A 197 8.19 15.53 -4.86
N ALA A 198 9.31 14.82 -4.79
CA ALA A 198 10.52 15.19 -5.53
C ALA A 198 10.26 15.25 -7.05
N ARG A 199 9.52 14.27 -7.59
CA ARG A 199 9.19 14.22 -9.02
C ARG A 199 8.30 15.38 -9.45
N GLU A 200 7.27 15.70 -8.67
CA GLU A 200 6.35 16.80 -8.98
C GLU A 200 7.08 18.14 -8.92
N GLY A 201 7.79 18.42 -7.82
CA GLY A 201 8.58 19.63 -7.69
C GLY A 201 9.67 19.76 -8.77
N GLY A 202 10.26 18.64 -9.18
CA GLY A 202 11.21 18.61 -10.29
C GLY A 202 10.57 18.92 -11.64
N ARG A 203 9.35 18.44 -11.89
CA ARG A 203 8.58 18.78 -13.09
C ARG A 203 8.21 20.26 -13.12
N GLY A 204 7.72 20.80 -12.00
CA GLY A 204 7.40 22.23 -11.87
C GLY A 204 8.62 23.11 -12.14
N ALA A 205 9.77 22.80 -11.53
CA ALA A 205 11.02 23.51 -11.78
C ALA A 205 11.44 23.46 -13.25
N GLY A 206 11.34 22.29 -13.90
CA GLY A 206 11.66 22.15 -15.33
C GLY A 206 10.73 22.97 -16.24
N GLN A 207 9.46 23.12 -15.88
CA GLN A 207 8.47 23.90 -16.65
C GLN A 207 8.62 25.40 -16.46
N ALA A 208 9.04 25.86 -15.27
CA ALA A 208 9.28 27.27 -14.98
C ALA A 208 10.42 27.89 -15.82
N GLY A 209 11.37 27.05 -16.27
CA GLY A 209 12.45 27.44 -17.17
C GLY A 209 13.62 28.15 -16.49
N GLY A 210 14.71 28.34 -17.25
CA GLY A 210 15.98 28.88 -16.75
C GLY A 210 16.96 27.78 -16.29
N ASP A 211 18.26 28.06 -16.46
CA ASP A 211 19.32 27.05 -16.29
C ASP A 211 19.37 26.46 -14.87
N GLU A 212 19.17 27.29 -13.85
CA GLU A 212 19.19 26.87 -12.46
C GLU A 212 18.02 25.94 -12.09
N LEU A 213 16.80 26.28 -12.52
CA LEU A 213 15.61 25.49 -12.26
C LEU A 213 15.60 24.20 -13.09
N ALA A 214 16.11 24.24 -14.33
CA ALA A 214 16.33 23.04 -15.13
C ALA A 214 17.32 22.08 -14.45
N ALA A 215 18.43 22.60 -13.91
CA ALA A 215 19.40 21.80 -13.17
C ALA A 215 18.80 21.25 -11.86
N LEU A 216 17.97 22.03 -11.15
CA LEU A 216 17.24 21.55 -9.98
C LEU A 216 16.26 20.43 -10.33
N GLY A 217 15.49 20.59 -11.42
CA GLY A 217 14.55 19.58 -11.90
C GLY A 217 15.23 18.23 -12.15
N GLN A 218 16.40 18.24 -12.79
CA GLN A 218 17.20 17.02 -13.00
C GLN A 218 17.68 16.39 -11.68
N ARG A 219 18.10 17.20 -10.70
CA ARG A 219 18.49 16.69 -9.37
C ARG A 219 17.31 16.07 -8.63
N LEU A 220 16.15 16.72 -8.66
CA LEU A 220 14.92 16.23 -8.04
C LEU A 220 14.39 14.97 -8.71
N ALA A 221 14.55 14.82 -10.03
CA ALA A 221 14.24 13.58 -10.73
C ALA A 221 15.10 12.40 -10.25
N LYS A 222 16.42 12.61 -10.11
CA LYS A 222 17.35 11.61 -9.54
C LYS A 222 17.01 11.29 -8.09
N GLU A 223 16.66 12.31 -7.31
CA GLU A 223 16.21 12.15 -5.92
C GLU A 223 14.95 11.29 -5.84
N ALA A 224 13.99 11.52 -6.75
CA ALA A 224 12.77 10.72 -6.84
C ALA A 224 13.06 9.25 -7.19
N GLU A 225 13.98 8.98 -8.10
CA GLU A 225 14.41 7.61 -8.43
C GLU A 225 15.08 6.93 -7.24
N SER A 226 15.95 7.64 -6.54
CA SER A 226 16.66 7.10 -5.38
C SER A 226 15.73 6.84 -4.19
N LEU A 227 14.80 7.76 -3.86
CA LEU A 227 13.77 7.52 -2.84
C LEU A 227 12.83 6.37 -3.24
N ALA A 228 12.50 6.26 -4.54
CA ALA A 228 11.67 5.18 -5.04
C ALA A 228 12.31 3.79 -4.93
N ALA A 229 13.64 3.72 -4.81
CA ALA A 229 14.43 2.50 -4.67
C ALA A 229 14.93 2.25 -3.23
N LEU A 230 14.46 3.02 -2.24
CA LEU A 230 14.93 2.94 -0.86
C LEU A 230 14.77 1.51 -0.29
N GLY A 231 15.82 0.98 0.32
CA GLY A 231 15.79 -0.28 1.07
C GLY A 231 15.13 -0.14 2.43
N SER A 232 14.96 -1.28 3.11
CA SER A 232 14.33 -1.43 4.43
C SER A 232 15.29 -1.30 5.61
N SER A 233 16.60 -1.12 5.38
CA SER A 233 17.56 -1.02 6.48
C SER A 233 17.32 0.24 7.32
N GLN A 234 17.64 0.17 8.60
CA GLN A 234 17.37 1.26 9.54
C GLN A 234 18.13 2.54 9.20
N GLU A 235 19.36 2.40 8.68
CA GLU A 235 20.16 3.52 8.19
C GLU A 235 19.57 4.14 6.92
N GLU A 236 19.03 3.33 6.00
CA GLU A 236 18.34 3.82 4.81
C GLU A 236 17.03 4.53 5.14
N LEU A 237 16.21 3.98 6.05
CA LEU A 237 14.99 4.62 6.52
C LEU A 237 15.27 5.99 7.13
N LEU A 238 16.32 6.10 7.97
CA LEU A 238 16.72 7.38 8.56
C LEU A 238 17.19 8.37 7.49
N ALA A 239 18.02 7.94 6.55
CA ALA A 239 18.46 8.79 5.45
C ALA A 239 17.26 9.23 4.58
N GLY A 240 16.32 8.33 4.29
CA GLY A 240 15.07 8.64 3.58
C GLY A 240 14.23 9.67 4.31
N ALA A 241 14.08 9.56 5.63
CA ALA A 241 13.34 10.52 6.44
C ALA A 241 13.95 11.93 6.37
N GLU A 242 15.28 12.03 6.51
CA GLU A 242 16.01 13.30 6.41
C GLU A 242 15.89 13.95 5.03
N ARG A 243 15.95 13.12 3.97
CA ARG A 243 15.81 13.54 2.58
C ARG A 243 14.40 14.05 2.29
N CYS A 244 13.37 13.33 2.73
CA CYS A 244 11.98 13.77 2.60
C CYS A 244 11.73 15.08 3.37
N ALA A 245 12.28 15.22 4.58
CA ALA A 245 12.19 16.45 5.37
C ALA A 245 12.92 17.65 4.74
N ALA A 246 13.87 17.41 3.83
CA ALA A 246 14.60 18.45 3.11
C ALA A 246 13.87 18.93 1.84
N LEU A 247 12.86 18.20 1.35
CA LEU A 247 12.14 18.59 0.13
C LEU A 247 11.39 19.92 0.28
N PRO A 248 10.58 20.17 1.33
CA PRO A 248 9.82 21.41 1.44
C PRO A 248 10.65 22.69 1.33
N PRO A 249 11.76 22.89 2.10
CA PRO A 249 12.53 24.12 1.98
C PRO A 249 13.21 24.27 0.60
N VAL A 250 13.60 23.17 -0.04
CA VAL A 250 14.16 23.20 -1.41
C VAL A 250 13.11 23.64 -2.43
N LEU A 251 11.91 23.07 -2.36
CA LEU A 251 10.81 23.42 -3.26
C LEU A 251 10.31 24.83 -3.01
N GLN A 252 10.26 25.27 -1.75
CA GLN A 252 9.88 26.63 -1.38
C GLN A 252 10.84 27.66 -1.98
N ALA A 253 12.15 27.44 -1.85
CA ALA A 253 13.17 28.30 -2.44
C ALA A 253 13.07 28.39 -3.98
N ALA A 254 12.58 27.34 -4.63
CA ALA A 254 12.36 27.27 -6.07
C ALA A 254 10.97 27.78 -6.52
N GLY A 255 10.11 28.20 -5.60
CA GLY A 255 8.72 28.58 -5.91
C GLY A 255 7.85 27.42 -6.39
N GLN A 256 8.18 26.18 -6.03
CA GLN A 256 7.52 24.94 -6.46
C GLN A 256 6.80 24.20 -5.31
N LEU A 257 6.66 24.83 -4.15
CA LEU A 257 5.97 24.22 -3.00
C LEU A 257 4.53 24.72 -2.92
N ASP A 258 3.59 23.79 -2.93
CA ASP A 258 2.20 24.01 -2.52
C ASP A 258 1.87 23.24 -1.22
N GLY A 259 0.63 23.40 -0.75
CA GLY A 259 0.17 22.75 0.48
C GLY A 259 0.06 21.22 0.38
N GLU A 260 -0.18 20.68 -0.82
CA GLU A 260 -0.27 19.24 -1.04
C GLU A 260 1.11 18.60 -0.96
N LEU A 261 2.08 19.14 -1.69
CA LEU A 261 3.47 18.69 -1.68
C LEU A 261 4.10 18.82 -0.30
N GLN A 262 3.79 19.90 0.43
CA GLN A 262 4.25 20.06 1.82
C GLN A 262 3.70 18.95 2.72
N SER A 263 2.39 18.70 2.63
CA SER A 263 1.71 17.67 3.45
C SER A 263 2.24 16.27 3.14
N MET A 264 2.41 15.95 1.87
CA MET A 264 2.99 14.68 1.41
C MET A 264 4.44 14.49 1.88
N ALA A 265 5.27 15.53 1.82
CA ALA A 265 6.66 15.46 2.27
C ALA A 265 6.76 15.22 3.78
N HIS A 266 5.93 15.91 4.57
CA HIS A 266 5.87 15.71 6.02
C HIS A 266 5.37 14.32 6.38
N LEU A 267 4.36 13.82 5.67
CA LEU A 267 3.85 12.46 5.84
C LEU A 267 4.94 11.42 5.58
N ALA A 268 5.66 11.55 4.47
CA ALA A 268 6.77 10.67 4.12
C ALA A 268 7.88 10.70 5.18
N ALA A 269 8.32 11.90 5.58
CA ALA A 269 9.39 12.06 6.54
C ALA A 269 9.02 11.54 7.93
N ARG A 270 7.82 11.84 8.43
CA ARG A 270 7.34 11.36 9.74
C ARG A 270 7.18 9.86 9.75
N GLY A 271 6.54 9.26 8.74
CA GLY A 271 6.35 7.81 8.72
C GLY A 271 7.67 7.01 8.61
N LEU A 272 8.64 7.48 7.82
CA LEU A 272 9.99 6.88 7.79
C LEU A 272 10.71 7.01 9.14
N ARG A 273 10.59 8.17 9.80
CA ARG A 273 11.14 8.43 11.13
C ARG A 273 10.50 7.55 12.21
N ASP A 274 9.19 7.35 12.13
CA ASP A 274 8.43 6.55 13.09
C ASP A 274 8.70 5.04 12.95
N ALA A 275 9.14 4.59 11.77
CA ALA A 275 9.61 3.23 11.52
C ALA A 275 10.98 2.89 12.13
N LEU A 276 11.73 3.89 12.61
CA LEU A 276 13.05 3.67 13.21
C LEU A 276 12.92 2.99 14.58
N SER A 277 13.68 1.92 14.77
CA SER A 277 13.81 1.23 16.05
C SER A 277 14.40 2.15 17.13
N GLU A 278 14.10 1.86 18.39
CA GLU A 278 14.66 2.58 19.53
C GLU A 278 16.20 2.56 19.52
N ALA A 279 16.80 1.41 19.19
CA ALA A 279 18.26 1.25 19.08
C ALA A 279 18.86 2.21 18.04
N THR A 280 18.24 2.33 16.87
CA THR A 280 18.65 3.26 15.81
C THR A 280 18.53 4.71 16.28
N ARG A 281 17.41 5.07 16.91
CA ARG A 281 17.18 6.42 17.44
C ARG A 281 18.22 6.80 18.49
N LEU A 282 18.59 5.88 19.38
CA LEU A 282 19.62 6.08 20.40
C LEU A 282 21.03 6.18 19.82
N ARG A 283 21.34 5.37 18.80
CA ARG A 283 22.62 5.40 18.08
C ARG A 283 22.83 6.72 17.34
N TYR A 284 21.78 7.24 16.69
CA TYR A 284 21.84 8.44 15.85
C TYR A 284 21.14 9.67 16.48
N ARG A 285 21.24 9.83 17.81
CA ARG A 285 20.55 10.90 18.57
C ARG A 285 20.70 12.31 17.98
N ALA A 286 21.91 12.68 17.55
CA ALA A 286 22.16 14.01 16.97
C ALA A 286 21.40 14.23 15.65
N ARG A 287 21.34 13.19 14.79
CA ARG A 287 20.59 13.21 13.53
C ARG A 287 19.09 13.25 13.80
N MET A 288 18.60 12.45 14.74
CA MET A 288 17.19 12.47 15.18
C MET A 288 16.77 13.86 15.68
N ALA A 289 17.59 14.50 16.52
CA ALA A 289 17.29 15.85 17.01
C ALA A 289 17.26 16.89 15.88
N ALA A 290 18.13 16.76 14.87
CA ALA A 290 18.10 17.62 13.69
C ALA A 290 16.85 17.38 12.81
N LEU A 291 16.46 16.12 12.62
CA LEU A 291 15.27 15.73 11.88
C LEU A 291 14.00 16.22 12.57
N ASP A 292 13.86 15.97 13.87
CA ASP A 292 12.70 16.40 14.66
C ASP A 292 12.54 17.94 14.63
N ARG A 293 13.65 18.70 14.71
CA ARG A 293 13.60 20.17 14.53
C ARG A 293 13.09 20.62 13.15
N ARG A 294 13.35 19.85 12.09
CA ARG A 294 12.86 20.17 10.73
C ARG A 294 11.39 19.85 10.57
N LEU A 295 10.90 18.83 11.25
CA LEU A 295 9.51 18.40 11.16
C LEU A 295 8.58 19.28 12.01
N GLY A 296 9.13 19.95 13.04
CA GLY A 296 8.36 20.66 14.06
C GLY A 296 7.61 19.71 14.98
#